data_AF-A0A401FM71-F1
#
_entry.id   AF-A0A401FM71-F1
#
_cell.length_a   1.000
_cell.length_b   1.000
_cell.length_c   1.000
_cell.angle_alpha   90.00
_cell.angle_beta   90.00
_cell.angle_gamma   90.00
#
_symmetry.space_group_name_H-M   'P 1'
#
loop_
_entity.id
_entity.type
_entity.pdbx_description
1 polymer ?
#
loop_
_entity_poly.entity_id
_entity_poly.type
_entity_poly.pdbx_seq_one_letter_code
_entity_poly.pdbx_strand_id
1 'polypeptide(L)'
;MLRSLTQADKIKDYLDTNHPKSVIIVGAGTIGLELAETFKKIGMDVTIVEQSNHIAAPFDSEITDVIKQHLTEQGVHLLLNQTITSITNHGHTVKYADGSSHNPDMIFLGTGVQPNSELAKQAGIQVTDDGHITVNDRFATSMPDIYAIGDVIQTTSLIDHEPINSLLSSAANRQGHLLADILNGEPFCYNGFIGVGATKIFDLTASFVGYTEQALVQKGVTNYKTVFITPYDHAYFYPNAERVNFKLIFEDGTGKILGGQAVGRRGIDKRISQLSVAVTGNLSVYDLPALEIPYSPPYSSTRDVLNIAGYVAINQLTNKLHTIKISDIPMEDYRNAIFLDIREKDKKLTGTINPTIHIPLSELRDRLKEIPTNKKVYITFRKGLGPYNASRILAGNGINATVIEE
;
A
#
# COMPACT_ATOMS: atom_id res chain seq x y z
N MET A 1 -20.06 0.61 -17.04
CA MET A 1 -19.39 -0.50 -16.32
C MET A 1 -18.58 -1.32 -17.32
N LEU A 2 -17.48 -1.94 -16.89
CA LEU A 2 -16.58 -2.73 -17.72
C LEU A 2 -16.28 -4.07 -17.04
N ARG A 3 -16.59 -5.18 -17.70
CA ARG A 3 -16.33 -6.57 -17.26
C ARG A 3 -15.93 -7.49 -18.41
N SER A 4 -16.32 -7.18 -19.64
CA SER A 4 -16.12 -8.03 -20.82
C SER A 4 -15.68 -7.22 -22.04
N LEU A 5 -15.12 -7.89 -23.04
CA LEU A 5 -14.76 -7.28 -24.33
C LEU A 5 -15.96 -6.59 -24.99
N THR A 6 -17.13 -7.22 -24.96
CA THR A 6 -18.37 -6.63 -25.51
C THR A 6 -18.74 -5.30 -24.82
N GLN A 7 -18.45 -5.15 -23.52
CA GLN A 7 -18.66 -3.87 -22.85
C GLN A 7 -17.55 -2.85 -23.17
N ALA A 8 -16.31 -3.30 -23.37
CA ALA A 8 -15.23 -2.45 -23.85
C ALA A 8 -15.56 -1.87 -25.24
N ASP A 9 -16.05 -2.72 -26.15
CA ASP A 9 -16.46 -2.31 -27.50
C ASP A 9 -17.59 -1.27 -27.44
N LYS A 10 -18.62 -1.50 -26.61
CA LYS A 10 -19.70 -0.51 -26.42
C LYS A 10 -19.21 0.83 -25.90
N ILE A 11 -18.25 0.83 -24.97
CA ILE A 11 -17.64 2.08 -24.46
C ILE A 11 -16.89 2.77 -25.58
N LYS A 12 -16.09 2.03 -26.35
CA LYS A 12 -15.33 2.57 -27.47
C LYS A 12 -16.24 3.14 -28.56
N ASP A 13 -17.27 2.42 -28.98
CA ASP A 13 -18.25 2.87 -29.96
C ASP A 13 -18.94 4.17 -29.51
N TYR A 14 -19.26 4.27 -28.21
CA TYR A 14 -19.83 5.48 -27.63
C TYR A 14 -18.85 6.67 -27.70
N LEU A 15 -17.58 6.46 -27.37
CA LEU A 15 -16.52 7.48 -27.46
C LEU A 15 -16.32 7.97 -28.90
N ASP A 16 -16.28 7.02 -29.85
CA ASP A 16 -16.06 7.30 -31.28
C ASP A 16 -17.26 7.99 -31.94
N THR A 17 -18.48 7.73 -31.46
CA THR A 17 -19.71 8.30 -32.05
C THR A 17 -20.11 9.63 -31.41
N ASN A 18 -20.03 9.74 -30.09
CA ASN A 18 -20.58 10.88 -29.34
C ASN A 18 -19.53 11.91 -28.93
N HIS A 19 -18.24 11.56 -29.00
CA HIS A 19 -17.13 12.44 -28.64
C HIS A 19 -17.30 13.17 -27.30
N PRO A 20 -17.65 12.46 -26.21
CA PRO A 20 -17.90 13.08 -24.91
C PRO A 20 -16.66 13.86 -24.45
N LYS A 21 -16.87 15.00 -23.78
CA LYS A 21 -15.81 15.88 -23.28
C LYS A 21 -15.56 15.71 -21.80
N SER A 22 -16.54 15.19 -21.06
CA SER A 22 -16.46 14.99 -19.61
C SER A 22 -16.95 13.61 -19.18
N VAL A 23 -16.31 13.03 -18.16
CA VAL A 23 -16.72 11.77 -17.55
C VAL A 23 -16.70 11.85 -16.03
N ILE A 24 -17.76 11.33 -15.41
CA ILE A 24 -17.78 11.00 -13.99
C ILE A 24 -17.52 9.51 -13.81
N ILE A 25 -16.48 9.17 -13.05
CA ILE A 25 -16.17 7.82 -12.61
C ILE A 25 -16.69 7.66 -11.18
N VAL A 26 -17.65 6.75 -10.97
CA VAL A 26 -18.21 6.44 -9.66
C VAL A 26 -17.44 5.26 -9.07
N GLY A 27 -16.73 5.52 -7.97
CA GLY A 27 -15.85 4.58 -7.29
C GLY A 27 -14.38 4.84 -7.60
N ALA A 28 -13.57 4.99 -6.54
CA ALA A 28 -12.13 5.23 -6.63
C ALA A 28 -11.29 3.95 -6.44
N GLY A 29 -11.80 2.79 -6.86
CA GLY A 29 -11.05 1.53 -6.93
C GLY A 29 -10.00 1.55 -8.05
N THR A 30 -9.12 0.53 -8.10
CA THR A 30 -8.02 0.45 -9.07
C THR A 30 -8.50 0.57 -10.53
N ILE A 31 -9.60 -0.10 -10.90
CA ILE A 31 -10.22 0.02 -12.24
C ILE A 31 -10.63 1.47 -12.55
N GLY A 32 -11.20 2.18 -11.57
CA GLY A 32 -11.58 3.57 -11.73
C GLY A 32 -10.37 4.47 -12.00
N LEU A 33 -9.24 4.20 -11.33
CA LEU A 33 -7.99 4.94 -11.53
C LEU A 33 -7.34 4.64 -12.89
N GLU A 34 -7.34 3.39 -13.34
CA GLU A 34 -6.85 2.99 -14.66
C GLU A 34 -7.66 3.63 -15.80
N LEU A 35 -8.98 3.70 -15.62
CA LEU A 35 -9.86 4.36 -16.57
C LEU A 35 -9.72 5.87 -16.54
N ALA A 36 -9.46 6.48 -15.37
CA ALA A 36 -9.15 7.90 -15.30
C ALA A 36 -7.95 8.27 -16.17
N GLU A 37 -6.87 7.48 -16.12
CA GLU A 37 -5.72 7.64 -17.02
C GLU A 37 -6.14 7.54 -18.50
N THR A 38 -6.95 6.53 -18.83
CA THR A 38 -7.42 6.30 -20.20
C THR A 38 -8.23 7.48 -20.73
N PHE A 39 -9.18 8.00 -19.94
CA PHE A 39 -10.00 9.14 -20.33
C PHE A 39 -9.21 10.45 -20.39
N LYS A 40 -8.28 10.69 -19.45
CA LYS A 40 -7.38 11.86 -19.53
C LYS A 40 -6.53 11.84 -20.80
N LYS A 41 -6.01 10.67 -21.20
CA LYS A 41 -5.19 10.51 -22.41
C LYS A 41 -5.91 10.86 -23.70
N ILE A 42 -7.23 10.64 -23.76
CA ILE A 42 -8.06 11.04 -24.90
C ILE A 42 -8.63 12.46 -24.78
N GLY A 43 -8.16 13.24 -23.78
CA GLY A 43 -8.45 14.66 -23.64
C GLY A 43 -9.76 14.99 -22.92
N MET A 44 -10.36 14.03 -22.21
CA MET A 44 -11.58 14.28 -21.43
C MET A 44 -11.27 14.98 -20.11
N ASP A 45 -12.25 15.74 -19.63
CA ASP A 45 -12.34 16.16 -18.24
C ASP A 45 -12.82 14.99 -17.37
N VAL A 46 -12.10 14.69 -16.30
CA VAL A 46 -12.32 13.46 -15.50
C VAL A 46 -12.53 13.82 -14.06
N THR A 47 -13.69 13.42 -13.54
CA THR A 47 -14.05 13.53 -12.13
C THR A 47 -14.27 12.14 -11.54
N ILE A 48 -13.55 11.80 -10.49
CA ILE A 48 -13.77 10.59 -9.69
C ILE A 48 -14.59 10.97 -8.46
N VAL A 49 -15.68 10.24 -8.23
CA VAL A 49 -16.56 10.41 -7.08
C VAL A 49 -16.45 9.17 -6.20
N GLU A 50 -16.14 9.36 -4.92
CA GLU A 50 -16.00 8.29 -3.94
C GLU A 50 -16.72 8.66 -2.64
N GLN A 51 -17.48 7.71 -2.11
CA GLN A 51 -18.27 7.90 -0.89
C GLN A 51 -17.41 7.99 0.37
N SER A 52 -16.22 7.40 0.34
CA SER A 52 -15.25 7.43 1.44
C SER A 52 -14.14 8.47 1.20
N ASN A 53 -13.28 8.67 2.21
CA ASN A 53 -12.04 9.43 2.06
C ASN A 53 -10.86 8.59 1.54
N HIS A 54 -11.12 7.32 1.23
CA HIS A 54 -10.09 6.33 0.90
C HIS A 54 -10.23 5.91 -0.56
N ILE A 55 -9.12 5.92 -1.28
CA ILE A 55 -9.06 5.50 -2.69
C ILE A 55 -8.17 4.28 -2.81
N ALA A 56 -8.27 3.56 -3.93
CA ALA A 56 -7.40 2.42 -4.22
C ALA A 56 -7.36 1.44 -3.04
N ALA A 57 -8.52 0.88 -2.68
CA ALA A 57 -8.75 0.07 -1.49
C ALA A 57 -7.68 -0.99 -1.11
N PRO A 58 -6.91 -1.58 -2.04
CA PRO A 58 -5.79 -2.47 -1.69
C PRO A 58 -4.56 -1.78 -1.04
N PHE A 59 -4.61 -0.48 -0.74
CA PHE A 59 -3.47 0.31 -0.27
C PHE A 59 -3.83 1.14 0.96
N ASP A 60 -2.90 1.33 1.90
CA ASP A 60 -3.11 2.19 3.07
C ASP A 60 -2.87 3.68 2.76
N SER A 61 -3.25 4.54 3.70
CA SER A 61 -3.18 6.01 3.61
C SER A 61 -1.89 6.55 3.01
N GLU A 62 -0.73 6.10 3.50
CA GLU A 62 0.59 6.62 3.11
C GLU A 62 0.89 6.37 1.63
N ILE A 63 0.35 5.28 1.07
CA ILE A 63 0.44 4.96 -0.35
C ILE A 63 -0.60 5.74 -1.14
N THR A 64 -1.85 5.77 -0.66
CA THR A 64 -2.95 6.46 -1.33
C THR A 64 -2.77 7.98 -1.38
N ASP A 65 -2.06 8.58 -0.42
CA ASP A 65 -1.76 10.01 -0.41
C ASP A 65 -0.84 10.41 -1.57
N VAL A 66 0.18 9.57 -1.85
CA VAL A 66 1.04 9.74 -3.04
C VAL A 66 0.20 9.63 -4.32
N ILE A 67 -0.73 8.68 -4.36
CA ILE A 67 -1.63 8.48 -5.51
C ILE A 67 -2.58 9.69 -5.68
N LYS A 68 -3.22 10.17 -4.60
CA LYS A 68 -4.15 11.32 -4.61
C LYS A 68 -3.47 12.59 -5.11
N GLN A 69 -2.25 12.85 -4.62
CA GLN A 69 -1.46 13.98 -5.09
C GLN A 69 -1.20 13.85 -6.60
N HIS A 70 -0.76 12.67 -7.04
CA HIS A 70 -0.45 12.43 -8.45
C HIS A 70 -1.66 12.57 -9.37
N LEU A 71 -2.83 12.04 -8.99
CA LEU A 71 -4.08 12.21 -9.73
C LEU A 71 -4.42 13.70 -9.90
N THR A 72 -4.23 14.50 -8.84
CA THR A 72 -4.46 15.95 -8.88
C THR A 72 -3.48 16.64 -9.84
N GLU A 73 -2.20 16.27 -9.82
CA GLU A 73 -1.18 16.78 -10.75
C GLU A 73 -1.48 16.45 -12.22
N GLN A 74 -2.16 15.32 -12.47
CA GLN A 74 -2.63 14.91 -13.80
C GLN A 74 -3.96 15.58 -14.19
N GLY A 75 -4.49 16.48 -13.36
CA GLY A 75 -5.74 17.20 -13.63
C GLY A 75 -6.98 16.31 -13.58
N VAL A 76 -6.98 15.30 -12.69
CA VAL A 76 -8.18 14.54 -12.32
C VAL A 76 -8.83 15.20 -11.11
N HIS A 77 -10.13 15.42 -11.17
CA HIS A 77 -10.91 15.97 -10.06
C HIS A 77 -11.31 14.85 -9.10
N LEU A 78 -10.93 14.95 -7.83
CA LEU A 78 -11.30 13.98 -6.79
C LEU A 78 -12.39 14.56 -5.88
N LEU A 79 -13.59 13.99 -5.94
CA LEU A 79 -14.71 14.28 -5.04
C LEU A 79 -14.84 13.13 -4.02
N LEU A 80 -14.11 13.23 -2.93
CA LEU A 80 -14.10 12.26 -1.82
C LEU A 80 -15.14 12.63 -0.76
N ASN A 81 -15.56 11.65 0.05
CA ASN A 81 -16.65 11.79 1.01
C ASN A 81 -17.96 12.26 0.36
N GLN A 82 -18.16 11.92 -0.91
CA GLN A 82 -19.28 12.41 -1.70
C GLN A 82 -20.20 11.26 -2.10
N THR A 83 -21.45 11.33 -1.65
CA THR A 83 -22.47 10.35 -2.02
C THR A 83 -23.32 10.89 -3.17
N ILE A 84 -23.48 10.10 -4.24
CA ILE A 84 -24.44 10.36 -5.31
C ILE A 84 -25.83 9.97 -4.82
N THR A 85 -26.78 10.89 -4.85
CA THR A 85 -28.16 10.66 -4.40
C THR A 85 -29.11 10.34 -5.54
N SER A 86 -28.85 10.87 -6.74
CA SER A 86 -29.64 10.53 -7.93
C SER A 86 -28.88 10.80 -9.21
N ILE A 87 -29.18 9.98 -10.23
CA ILE A 87 -28.78 10.19 -11.62
C ILE A 87 -30.07 10.35 -12.41
N THR A 88 -30.24 11.51 -13.04
CA THR A 88 -31.46 11.91 -13.75
C THR A 88 -31.13 12.35 -15.18
N ASN A 89 -32.16 12.72 -15.96
CA ASN A 89 -32.00 13.20 -17.33
C ASN A 89 -31.16 12.24 -18.21
N HIS A 90 -31.49 10.95 -18.19
CA HIS A 90 -30.78 9.90 -18.94
C HIS A 90 -29.27 9.82 -18.68
N GLY A 91 -28.81 10.21 -17.49
CA GLY A 91 -27.38 10.19 -17.14
C GLY A 91 -26.68 11.55 -17.25
N HIS A 92 -27.38 12.59 -17.72
CA HIS A 92 -26.80 13.92 -17.90
C HIS A 92 -26.83 14.79 -16.65
N THR A 93 -27.43 14.34 -15.54
CA THR A 93 -27.43 15.09 -14.29
C THR A 93 -27.19 14.17 -13.10
N VAL A 94 -26.06 14.35 -12.44
CA VAL A 94 -25.65 13.67 -11.21
C VAL A 94 -25.85 14.63 -10.04
N LYS A 95 -26.66 14.25 -9.05
CA LYS A 95 -26.85 15.02 -7.81
C LYS A 95 -26.16 14.33 -6.65
N TYR A 96 -25.63 15.15 -5.75
CA TYR A 96 -24.91 14.67 -4.58
C TYR A 96 -25.64 15.00 -3.27
N ALA A 97 -25.18 14.40 -2.17
CA ALA A 97 -25.78 14.55 -0.84
C ALA A 97 -25.67 15.97 -0.26
N ASP A 98 -24.69 16.76 -0.70
CA ASP A 98 -24.50 18.16 -0.29
C ASP A 98 -25.40 19.15 -1.07
N GLY A 99 -26.23 18.64 -1.99
CA GLY A 99 -27.11 19.43 -2.83
C GLY A 99 -26.46 19.95 -4.12
N SER A 100 -25.14 19.77 -4.29
CA SER A 100 -24.46 20.10 -5.54
C SER A 100 -24.87 19.15 -6.67
N SER A 101 -24.59 19.53 -7.91
CA SER A 101 -24.84 18.69 -9.08
C SER A 101 -23.80 18.91 -10.17
N HIS A 102 -23.55 17.87 -10.96
CA HIS A 102 -22.67 17.90 -12.12
C HIS A 102 -23.41 17.30 -13.33
N ASN A 103 -23.10 17.81 -14.53
CA ASN A 103 -23.71 17.35 -15.77
C ASN A 103 -22.64 16.77 -16.70
N PRO A 104 -22.28 15.49 -16.54
CA PRO A 104 -21.28 14.86 -17.39
C PRO A 104 -21.87 14.44 -18.75
N ASP A 105 -21.00 14.25 -19.73
CA ASP A 105 -21.37 13.59 -20.99
C ASP A 105 -21.42 12.06 -20.82
N MET A 106 -20.62 11.53 -19.90
CA MET A 106 -20.50 10.09 -19.65
C MET A 106 -20.42 9.78 -18.15
N ILE A 107 -21.05 8.69 -17.73
CA ILE A 107 -20.86 8.13 -16.39
C ILE A 107 -20.28 6.72 -16.50
N PHE A 108 -19.19 6.47 -15.78
CA PHE A 108 -18.61 5.16 -15.62
C PHE A 108 -18.82 4.65 -14.19
N LEU A 109 -19.47 3.49 -14.05
CA LEU A 109 -19.65 2.81 -12.75
C LEU A 109 -18.52 1.80 -12.52
N GLY A 110 -17.72 2.04 -11.48
CA GLY A 110 -16.60 1.22 -11.02
C GLY A 110 -16.64 0.93 -9.52
N THR A 111 -17.83 0.59 -9.00
CA THR A 111 -18.13 0.46 -7.56
C THR A 111 -17.86 -0.94 -6.98
N GLY A 112 -16.93 -1.69 -7.58
CA GLY A 112 -16.61 -3.06 -7.17
C GLY A 112 -17.43 -4.14 -7.88
N VAL A 113 -17.26 -5.38 -7.42
CA VAL A 113 -17.86 -6.60 -7.99
C VAL A 113 -18.47 -7.45 -6.88
N GLN A 114 -19.41 -8.32 -7.26
CA GLN A 114 -19.99 -9.33 -6.39
C GLN A 114 -19.78 -10.72 -7.00
N PRO A 115 -19.64 -11.77 -6.18
CA PRO A 115 -19.49 -13.14 -6.67
C PRO A 115 -20.77 -13.59 -7.40
N ASN A 116 -20.59 -14.19 -8.58
CA ASN A 116 -21.68 -14.73 -9.41
C ASN A 116 -22.06 -16.14 -8.94
N SER A 117 -22.66 -16.24 -7.75
CA SER A 117 -22.91 -17.49 -7.03
C SER A 117 -24.39 -17.90 -6.97
N GLU A 118 -25.26 -17.24 -7.74
CA GLU A 118 -26.71 -17.50 -7.73
C GLU A 118 -27.04 -18.96 -8.04
N LEU A 119 -26.35 -19.55 -9.02
CA LEU A 119 -26.50 -20.96 -9.38
C LEU A 119 -26.10 -21.88 -8.23
N ALA A 120 -24.97 -21.60 -7.59
CA ALA A 120 -24.46 -22.38 -6.47
C ALA A 120 -25.43 -22.33 -5.28
N LYS A 121 -25.91 -21.14 -4.95
CA LYS A 121 -26.89 -20.92 -3.87
C LYS A 121 -28.21 -21.66 -4.14
N GLN A 122 -28.72 -21.60 -5.37
CA GLN A 122 -29.94 -22.32 -5.76
C GLN A 122 -29.77 -23.84 -5.72
N ALA A 123 -28.57 -24.34 -6.02
CA ALA A 123 -28.22 -25.75 -5.90
C ALA A 123 -28.01 -26.21 -4.45
N GLY A 124 -28.02 -25.31 -3.46
CA GLY A 124 -27.75 -25.64 -2.05
C GLY A 124 -26.27 -25.78 -1.71
N ILE A 125 -25.37 -25.26 -2.54
CA ILE A 125 -23.95 -25.16 -2.24
C ILE A 125 -23.72 -24.07 -1.18
N GLN A 126 -22.86 -24.34 -0.20
CA GLN A 126 -22.51 -23.41 0.86
C GLN A 126 -21.82 -22.17 0.29
N VAL A 127 -22.42 -21.02 0.59
CA VAL A 127 -21.89 -19.69 0.30
C VAL A 127 -21.78 -18.88 1.59
N THR A 128 -20.83 -17.96 1.63
CA THR A 128 -20.67 -16.98 2.71
C THR A 128 -21.80 -15.93 2.69
N ASP A 129 -21.88 -15.12 3.75
CA ASP A 129 -22.86 -14.02 3.84
C ASP A 129 -22.73 -13.00 2.70
N ASP A 130 -21.50 -12.77 2.22
CA ASP A 130 -21.19 -11.90 1.07
C ASP A 130 -21.26 -12.64 -0.28
N GLY A 131 -21.69 -13.91 -0.29
CA GLY A 131 -22.05 -14.67 -1.47
C GLY A 131 -20.91 -15.44 -2.15
N HIS A 132 -19.73 -15.57 -1.55
CA HIS A 132 -18.65 -16.37 -2.11
C HIS A 132 -18.87 -17.87 -1.86
N ILE A 133 -18.54 -18.69 -2.85
CA ILE A 133 -18.61 -20.16 -2.74
C ILE A 133 -17.47 -20.63 -1.83
N THR A 134 -17.81 -21.33 -0.75
CA THR A 134 -16.81 -21.93 0.13
C THR A 134 -16.22 -23.18 -0.51
N VAL A 135 -14.89 -23.30 -0.48
CA VAL A 135 -14.18 -24.48 -1.01
C VAL A 135 -13.09 -24.94 -0.06
N ASN A 136 -12.74 -26.22 -0.15
CA ASN A 136 -11.55 -26.74 0.53
C ASN A 136 -10.24 -26.45 -0.26
N ASP A 137 -9.12 -26.96 0.24
CA ASP A 137 -7.79 -26.83 -0.37
C ASP A 137 -7.64 -27.57 -1.72
N ARG A 138 -8.63 -28.39 -2.11
CA ARG A 138 -8.73 -29.02 -3.43
C ARG A 138 -9.82 -28.40 -4.30
N PHE A 139 -10.31 -27.21 -3.93
CA PHE A 139 -11.36 -26.45 -4.62
C PHE A 139 -12.74 -27.13 -4.68
N ALA A 140 -12.94 -28.20 -3.90
CA ALA A 140 -14.23 -28.88 -3.83
C ALA A 140 -15.21 -28.03 -3.02
N THR A 141 -16.43 -27.93 -3.53
CA THR A 141 -17.54 -27.26 -2.82
C THR A 141 -18.16 -28.19 -1.77
N SER A 142 -19.19 -27.73 -1.07
CA SER A 142 -19.98 -28.59 -0.18
C SER A 142 -20.81 -29.65 -0.90
N MET A 143 -20.93 -29.59 -2.23
CA MET A 143 -21.62 -30.59 -3.04
C MET A 143 -20.61 -31.53 -3.71
N PRO A 144 -20.81 -32.86 -3.63
CA PRO A 144 -19.97 -33.82 -4.33
C PRO A 144 -19.87 -33.52 -5.83
N ASP A 145 -18.70 -33.80 -6.42
CA ASP A 145 -18.41 -33.65 -7.84
C ASP A 145 -18.52 -32.21 -8.41
N ILE A 146 -18.73 -31.20 -7.55
CA ILE A 146 -18.75 -29.79 -7.93
C ILE A 146 -17.57 -29.06 -7.30
N TYR A 147 -16.83 -28.36 -8.15
CA TYR A 147 -15.65 -27.56 -7.82
C TYR A 147 -15.86 -26.11 -8.23
N ALA A 148 -15.20 -25.18 -7.56
CA ALA A 148 -15.25 -23.76 -7.89
C ALA A 148 -13.87 -23.10 -7.78
N ILE A 149 -13.57 -22.17 -8.68
CA ILE A 149 -12.30 -21.42 -8.73
C ILE A 149 -12.54 -19.95 -9.12
N GLY A 150 -11.53 -19.12 -8.93
CA GLY A 150 -11.51 -17.71 -9.33
C GLY A 150 -12.29 -16.79 -8.38
N ASP A 151 -12.69 -15.63 -8.88
CA ASP A 151 -13.27 -14.53 -8.10
C ASP A 151 -14.54 -14.89 -7.32
N VAL A 152 -15.19 -16.01 -7.63
CA VAL A 152 -16.43 -16.45 -6.98
C VAL A 152 -16.19 -17.17 -5.66
N ILE A 153 -14.96 -17.56 -5.33
CA ILE A 153 -14.68 -18.42 -4.17
C ILE A 153 -14.16 -17.65 -2.94
N GLN A 154 -14.47 -18.19 -1.77
CA GLN A 154 -13.70 -17.99 -0.55
C GLN A 154 -12.76 -19.20 -0.38
N THR A 155 -11.47 -18.92 -0.25
CA THR A 155 -10.39 -19.89 -0.04
C THR A 155 -9.65 -19.57 1.27
N THR A 156 -8.48 -20.16 1.47
CA THR A 156 -7.67 -19.99 2.68
C THR A 156 -6.49 -19.06 2.41
N SER A 157 -6.20 -18.15 3.33
CA SER A 157 -5.02 -17.31 3.32
C SER A 157 -3.77 -18.14 3.63
N LEU A 158 -2.69 -17.97 2.85
CA LEU A 158 -1.40 -18.58 3.19
C LEU A 158 -0.73 -17.86 4.38
N ILE A 159 -1.15 -16.63 4.70
CA ILE A 159 -0.50 -15.79 5.72
C ILE A 159 -0.96 -16.19 7.12
N ASP A 160 -2.23 -16.47 7.34
CA ASP A 160 -2.79 -16.75 8.67
C ASP A 160 -3.72 -17.96 8.70
N HIS A 161 -3.90 -18.64 7.58
CA HIS A 161 -4.80 -19.80 7.43
C HIS A 161 -6.28 -19.49 7.68
N GLU A 162 -6.65 -18.22 7.69
CA GLU A 162 -8.05 -17.78 7.81
C GLU A 162 -8.73 -17.72 6.43
N PRO A 163 -10.08 -17.77 6.39
CA PRO A 163 -10.82 -17.58 5.15
C PRO A 163 -10.54 -16.23 4.48
N ILE A 164 -10.42 -16.23 3.15
CA ILE A 164 -10.15 -15.05 2.33
C ILE A 164 -10.77 -15.20 0.93
N ASN A 165 -11.32 -14.10 0.39
CA ASN A 165 -11.89 -14.08 -0.95
C ASN A 165 -10.79 -13.98 -2.02
N SER A 166 -10.87 -14.80 -3.07
CA SER A 166 -9.83 -14.89 -4.10
C SER A 166 -10.08 -13.92 -5.27
N LEU A 167 -9.78 -12.63 -5.10
CA LEU A 167 -10.17 -11.59 -6.07
C LEU A 167 -9.04 -11.14 -7.02
N LEU A 168 -8.46 -12.06 -7.80
CA LEU A 168 -7.37 -11.74 -8.76
C LEU A 168 -7.30 -12.73 -9.94
N SER A 169 -7.13 -12.21 -11.15
CA SER A 169 -6.99 -13.03 -12.37
C SER A 169 -5.80 -14.00 -12.33
N SER A 170 -4.68 -13.60 -11.71
CA SER A 170 -3.50 -14.45 -11.54
C SER A 170 -3.74 -15.63 -10.58
N ALA A 171 -4.62 -15.45 -9.59
CA ALA A 171 -5.06 -16.54 -8.73
C ALA A 171 -6.00 -17.48 -9.48
N ALA A 172 -7.01 -16.94 -10.17
CA ALA A 172 -7.95 -17.72 -10.97
C ALA A 172 -7.26 -18.65 -11.99
N ASN A 173 -6.24 -18.14 -12.71
CA ASN A 173 -5.48 -18.95 -13.67
C ASN A 173 -4.69 -20.09 -12.99
N ARG A 174 -4.01 -19.81 -11.87
CA ARG A 174 -3.26 -20.84 -11.13
C ARG A 174 -4.19 -21.88 -10.52
N GLN A 175 -5.34 -21.47 -10.02
CA GLN A 175 -6.37 -22.36 -9.48
C GLN A 175 -6.93 -23.27 -10.57
N GLY A 176 -7.21 -22.75 -11.76
CA GLY A 176 -7.68 -23.56 -12.89
C GLY A 176 -6.66 -24.61 -13.35
N HIS A 177 -5.39 -24.23 -13.43
CA HIS A 177 -4.31 -25.17 -13.73
C HIS A 177 -4.20 -26.26 -12.67
N LEU A 178 -4.12 -25.89 -11.40
CA LEU A 178 -4.01 -26.82 -10.28
C LEU A 178 -5.24 -27.75 -10.16
N LEU A 179 -6.46 -27.22 -10.39
CA LEU A 179 -7.67 -28.02 -10.38
C LEU A 179 -7.63 -29.10 -11.48
N ALA A 180 -7.09 -28.79 -12.66
CA ALA A 180 -6.96 -29.78 -13.72
C ALA A 180 -6.07 -30.96 -13.29
N ASP A 181 -4.95 -30.71 -12.62
CA ASP A 181 -4.09 -31.78 -12.09
C ASP A 181 -4.79 -32.59 -10.99
N ILE A 182 -5.47 -31.89 -10.06
CA ILE A 182 -6.25 -32.50 -8.97
C ILE A 182 -7.32 -33.46 -9.51
N LEU A 183 -8.04 -33.06 -10.56
CA LEU A 183 -9.08 -33.88 -11.20
C LEU A 183 -8.50 -35.08 -11.97
N ASN A 184 -7.23 -35.02 -12.38
CA ASN A 184 -6.52 -36.14 -12.99
C ASN A 184 -5.88 -37.10 -11.96
N GLY A 185 -6.17 -36.92 -10.67
CA GLY A 185 -5.74 -37.82 -9.61
C GLY A 185 -4.44 -37.42 -8.91
N GLU A 186 -3.87 -36.26 -9.24
CA GLU A 186 -2.68 -35.79 -8.53
C GLU A 186 -2.99 -35.45 -7.05
N PRO A 187 -2.04 -35.69 -6.13
CA PRO A 187 -2.24 -35.47 -4.70
C PRO A 187 -2.02 -34.00 -4.29
N PHE A 188 -2.09 -33.06 -5.24
CA PHE A 188 -1.83 -31.65 -4.96
C PHE A 188 -2.97 -30.97 -4.19
N CYS A 189 -2.60 -29.92 -3.45
CA CYS A 189 -3.51 -29.02 -2.75
C CYS A 189 -3.09 -27.57 -3.02
N TYR A 190 -4.04 -26.65 -2.90
CA TYR A 190 -3.80 -25.23 -2.97
C TYR A 190 -3.21 -24.75 -1.66
N ASN A 191 -1.98 -24.23 -1.71
CA ASN A 191 -1.26 -23.75 -0.52
C ASN A 191 -1.89 -22.50 0.12
N GLY A 192 -2.85 -21.87 -0.57
CA GLY A 192 -3.55 -20.69 -0.09
C GLY A 192 -3.22 -19.43 -0.88
N PHE A 193 -3.97 -18.38 -0.59
CA PHE A 193 -3.93 -17.10 -1.26
C PHE A 193 -3.16 -16.06 -0.44
N ILE A 194 -2.27 -15.30 -1.08
CA ILE A 194 -1.53 -14.20 -0.44
C ILE A 194 -1.99 -12.82 -0.92
N GLY A 195 -2.84 -12.73 -1.95
CA GLY A 195 -3.26 -11.46 -2.53
C GLY A 195 -2.12 -10.56 -3.01
N VAL A 196 -1.54 -10.83 -4.18
CA VAL A 196 -0.48 -10.01 -4.79
C VAL A 196 -0.95 -9.36 -6.09
N GLY A 197 -0.87 -8.04 -6.18
CA GLY A 197 -1.37 -7.29 -7.32
C GLY A 197 -0.55 -6.05 -7.64
N ALA A 198 -0.78 -5.50 -8.82
CA ALA A 198 -0.21 -4.24 -9.26
C ALA A 198 -1.23 -3.49 -10.13
N THR A 199 -1.17 -2.17 -10.09
CA THR A 199 -1.95 -1.28 -10.95
C THR A 199 -1.09 -0.12 -11.41
N LYS A 200 -1.37 0.36 -12.62
CA LYS A 200 -0.70 1.51 -13.21
C LYS A 200 -1.63 2.71 -13.07
N ILE A 201 -1.09 3.81 -12.55
CA ILE A 201 -1.82 5.05 -12.33
C ILE A 201 -1.00 6.18 -12.94
N PHE A 202 -1.27 6.49 -14.21
CA PHE A 202 -0.42 7.36 -15.02
C PHE A 202 1.02 6.84 -15.02
N ASP A 203 2.00 7.65 -14.68
CA ASP A 203 3.41 7.33 -14.56
C ASP A 203 3.80 6.67 -13.23
N LEU A 204 2.85 6.43 -12.32
CA LEU A 204 3.05 5.62 -11.13
C LEU A 204 2.70 4.16 -11.36
N THR A 205 3.47 3.29 -10.73
CA THR A 205 3.08 1.91 -10.42
C THR A 205 2.75 1.85 -8.93
N ALA A 206 1.61 1.25 -8.57
CA ALA A 206 1.28 0.88 -7.21
C ALA A 206 1.11 -0.64 -7.13
N SER A 207 1.72 -1.29 -6.15
CA SER A 207 1.67 -2.75 -6.01
C SER A 207 1.66 -3.17 -4.55
N PHE A 208 1.01 -4.30 -4.26
CA PHE A 208 0.75 -4.79 -2.92
C PHE A 208 0.88 -6.30 -2.84
N VAL A 209 1.13 -6.81 -1.63
CA VAL A 209 1.01 -8.21 -1.26
C VAL A 209 0.51 -8.33 0.18
N GLY A 210 -0.35 -9.31 0.46
CA GLY A 210 -0.84 -9.60 1.80
C GLY A 210 -1.86 -8.59 2.31
N TYR A 211 -1.88 -8.40 3.63
CA TYR A 211 -2.87 -7.56 4.30
C TYR A 211 -2.49 -6.09 4.33
N THR A 212 -3.51 -5.23 4.30
CA THR A 212 -3.44 -3.80 4.67
C THR A 212 -3.66 -3.65 6.17
N GLU A 213 -3.32 -2.49 6.76
CA GLU A 213 -3.66 -2.22 8.16
C GLU A 213 -5.17 -2.23 8.38
N GLN A 214 -5.94 -1.69 7.43
CA GLN A 214 -7.40 -1.72 7.48
C GLN A 214 -7.95 -3.14 7.51
N ALA A 215 -7.41 -4.06 6.70
CA ALA A 215 -7.83 -5.46 6.70
C ALA A 215 -7.50 -6.15 8.04
N LEU A 216 -6.33 -5.89 8.62
CA LEU A 216 -5.96 -6.43 9.93
C LEU A 216 -6.90 -5.91 11.03
N VAL A 217 -7.21 -4.62 11.05
CA VAL A 217 -8.14 -4.00 12.01
C VAL A 217 -9.54 -4.61 11.88
N GLN A 218 -10.05 -4.80 10.65
CA GLN A 218 -11.35 -5.45 10.41
C GLN A 218 -11.38 -6.90 10.90
N LYS A 219 -10.23 -7.60 10.86
CA LYS A 219 -10.06 -8.96 11.40
C LYS A 219 -9.80 -8.98 12.92
N GLY A 220 -9.73 -7.82 13.59
CA GLY A 220 -9.42 -7.73 15.02
C GLY A 220 -7.95 -8.03 15.36
N VAL A 221 -7.05 -8.03 14.38
CA VAL A 221 -5.62 -8.23 14.59
C VAL A 221 -4.99 -6.91 15.03
N THR A 222 -4.48 -6.89 16.26
CA THR A 222 -3.84 -5.69 16.86
C THR A 222 -2.33 -5.86 17.06
N ASN A 223 -1.82 -7.08 16.99
CA ASN A 223 -0.42 -7.41 17.23
C ASN A 223 0.44 -7.25 15.97
N TYR A 224 0.52 -6.03 15.43
CA TYR A 224 1.36 -5.73 14.27
C TYR A 224 2.08 -4.40 14.40
N LYS A 225 3.16 -4.25 13.63
CA LYS A 225 3.90 -3.00 13.42
C LYS A 225 4.03 -2.71 11.93
N THR A 226 4.30 -1.45 11.62
CA THR A 226 4.54 -1.00 10.25
C THR A 226 5.83 -0.19 10.12
N VAL A 227 6.43 -0.32 8.94
CA VAL A 227 7.60 0.45 8.50
C VAL A 227 7.25 1.11 7.19
N PHE A 228 7.52 2.41 7.09
CA PHE A 228 7.43 3.17 5.85
C PHE A 228 8.79 3.81 5.54
N ILE A 229 9.34 3.48 4.37
CA ILE A 229 10.65 3.97 3.92
C ILE A 229 10.56 4.50 2.49
N THR A 230 11.46 5.43 2.15
CA THR A 230 11.52 6.06 0.82
C THR A 230 12.91 5.98 0.17
N PRO A 231 13.53 4.80 0.04
CA PRO A 231 14.82 4.66 -0.64
C PRO A 231 14.72 4.94 -2.15
N TYR A 232 15.88 5.01 -2.81
CA TYR A 232 15.93 5.04 -4.28
C TYR A 232 15.72 3.64 -4.86
N ASP A 233 15.18 3.56 -6.08
CA ASP A 233 14.97 2.30 -6.80
C ASP A 233 16.29 1.66 -7.25
N HIS A 234 17.36 2.44 -7.38
CA HIS A 234 18.72 1.97 -7.62
C HIS A 234 19.75 2.94 -7.03
N ALA A 235 21.04 2.76 -7.35
CA ALA A 235 22.10 3.61 -6.80
C ALA A 235 21.85 5.09 -7.11
N TYR A 236 21.75 5.92 -6.07
CA TYR A 236 21.33 7.33 -6.19
C TYR A 236 22.23 8.20 -7.09
N PHE A 237 23.49 7.80 -7.28
CA PHE A 237 24.45 8.51 -8.11
C PHE A 237 24.35 8.12 -9.59
N TYR A 238 23.60 7.07 -9.91
CA TYR A 238 23.35 6.66 -11.28
C TYR A 238 22.14 7.43 -11.85
N PRO A 239 22.13 7.77 -13.16
CA PRO A 239 21.08 8.60 -13.74
C PRO A 239 19.65 8.04 -13.56
N ASN A 240 18.70 8.95 -13.32
CA ASN A 240 17.26 8.68 -13.23
C ASN A 240 16.84 7.79 -12.05
N ALA A 241 17.57 7.83 -10.94
CA ALA A 241 17.17 7.20 -9.69
C ALA A 241 15.89 7.86 -9.14
N GLU A 242 14.87 7.04 -8.95
CA GLU A 242 13.54 7.42 -8.50
C GLU A 242 13.28 6.92 -7.09
N ARG A 243 12.38 7.58 -6.35
CA ARG A 243 12.02 7.14 -5.00
C ARG A 243 11.00 5.99 -5.05
N VAL A 244 11.18 5.03 -4.16
CA VAL A 244 10.25 3.94 -3.88
C VAL A 244 9.61 4.20 -2.53
N ASN A 245 8.33 4.54 -2.49
CA ASN A 245 7.58 4.63 -1.23
C ASN A 245 7.16 3.21 -0.86
N PHE A 246 7.77 2.61 0.16
CA PHE A 246 7.58 1.21 0.52
C PHE A 246 7.08 1.09 1.95
N LYS A 247 5.97 0.39 2.11
CA LYS A 247 5.36 0.02 3.38
C LYS A 247 5.52 -1.47 3.62
N LEU A 248 5.94 -1.84 4.82
CA LEU A 248 5.99 -3.22 5.31
C LEU A 248 5.13 -3.35 6.56
N ILE A 249 4.35 -4.44 6.64
CA ILE A 249 3.48 -4.76 7.76
C ILE A 249 3.88 -6.14 8.27
N PHE A 250 4.12 -6.26 9.58
CA PHE A 250 4.61 -7.48 10.19
C PHE A 250 4.09 -7.66 11.62
N GLU A 251 4.02 -8.91 12.07
CA GLU A 251 3.58 -9.27 13.41
C GLU A 251 4.58 -8.78 14.46
N ASP A 252 4.08 -8.15 15.53
CA ASP A 252 4.92 -7.74 16.66
C ASP A 252 5.35 -8.98 17.48
N GLY A 253 6.62 -9.02 17.88
CA GLY A 253 7.26 -10.17 18.50
C GLY A 253 7.93 -11.12 17.51
N THR A 254 7.17 -11.79 16.64
CA THR A 254 7.74 -12.83 15.74
C THR A 254 8.43 -12.25 14.51
N GLY A 255 8.01 -11.07 14.06
CA GLY A 255 8.48 -10.48 12.81
C GLY A 255 7.92 -11.17 11.56
N LYS A 256 6.88 -12.01 11.67
CA LYS A 256 6.19 -12.62 10.52
C LYS A 256 5.68 -11.52 9.59
N ILE A 257 5.95 -11.63 8.28
CA ILE A 257 5.49 -10.65 7.31
C ILE A 257 3.98 -10.87 7.05
N LEU A 258 3.18 -9.83 7.28
CA LEU A 258 1.72 -9.86 7.09
C LEU A 258 1.30 -9.20 5.78
N GLY A 259 2.11 -8.28 5.26
CA GLY A 259 1.87 -7.63 3.99
C GLY A 259 2.88 -6.55 3.68
N GLY A 260 2.74 -5.95 2.51
CA GLY A 260 3.51 -4.79 2.11
C GLY A 260 2.98 -4.17 0.84
N GLN A 261 3.29 -2.89 0.67
CA GLN A 261 2.76 -2.05 -0.39
C GLN A 261 3.86 -1.12 -0.88
N ALA A 262 3.83 -0.76 -2.15
CA ALA A 262 4.75 0.19 -2.70
C ALA A 262 4.14 1.03 -3.81
N VAL A 263 4.57 2.30 -3.90
CA VAL A 263 4.20 3.20 -4.99
C VAL A 263 5.37 4.08 -5.42
N GLY A 264 5.48 4.28 -6.73
CA GLY A 264 6.49 5.14 -7.35
C GLY A 264 6.62 4.89 -8.85
N ARG A 265 7.57 5.57 -9.49
CA ARG A 265 7.74 5.55 -10.94
C ARG A 265 8.51 4.32 -11.45
N ARG A 266 9.39 3.75 -10.63
CA ARG A 266 10.31 2.68 -11.05
C ARG A 266 10.55 1.64 -9.96
N GLY A 267 10.69 0.39 -10.40
CA GLY A 267 11.11 -0.74 -9.59
C GLY A 267 10.14 -1.13 -8.48
N ILE A 268 8.85 -0.79 -8.60
CA ILE A 268 7.81 -1.07 -7.59
C ILE A 268 7.41 -2.55 -7.65
N ASP A 269 7.04 -3.00 -8.84
CA ASP A 269 6.76 -4.38 -9.21
C ASP A 269 7.89 -5.34 -8.77
N LYS A 270 9.15 -4.95 -8.97
CA LYS A 270 10.32 -5.73 -8.52
C LYS A 270 10.29 -5.99 -7.02
N ARG A 271 10.04 -4.96 -6.20
CA ARG A 271 10.09 -5.07 -4.73
C ARG A 271 8.92 -5.88 -4.19
N ILE A 272 7.73 -5.65 -4.73
CA ILE A 272 6.56 -6.42 -4.32
C ILE A 272 6.66 -7.87 -4.80
N SER A 273 7.26 -8.14 -5.97
CA SER A 273 7.55 -9.50 -6.41
C SER A 273 8.50 -10.22 -5.44
N GLN A 274 9.60 -9.57 -5.05
CA GLN A 274 10.53 -10.12 -4.05
C GLN A 274 9.85 -10.34 -2.69
N LEU A 275 9.04 -9.38 -2.24
CA LEU A 275 8.30 -9.51 -0.99
C LEU A 275 7.25 -10.64 -1.06
N SER A 276 6.61 -10.85 -2.21
CA SER A 276 5.65 -11.94 -2.40
C SER A 276 6.31 -13.31 -2.29
N VAL A 277 7.55 -13.45 -2.76
CA VAL A 277 8.35 -14.67 -2.57
C VAL A 277 8.69 -14.84 -1.08
N ALA A 278 9.08 -13.76 -0.39
CA ALA A 278 9.37 -13.81 1.04
C ALA A 278 8.14 -14.23 1.87
N VAL A 279 6.96 -13.66 1.58
CA VAL A 279 5.68 -14.03 2.21
C VAL A 279 5.33 -15.50 1.92
N THR A 280 5.44 -15.93 0.67
CA THR A 280 5.17 -17.32 0.26
C THR A 280 6.13 -18.30 0.94
N GLY A 281 7.39 -17.92 1.09
CA GLY A 281 8.43 -18.70 1.75
C GLY A 281 8.40 -18.63 3.28
N ASN A 282 7.38 -17.99 3.87
CA ASN A 282 7.24 -17.78 5.31
C ASN A 282 8.48 -17.14 5.96
N LEU A 283 9.14 -16.24 5.24
CA LEU A 283 10.25 -15.46 5.77
C LEU A 283 9.73 -14.37 6.73
N SER A 284 10.57 -14.01 7.68
CA SER A 284 10.33 -12.93 8.63
C SER A 284 11.09 -11.66 8.24
N VAL A 285 10.82 -10.57 8.94
CA VAL A 285 11.62 -9.33 8.82
C VAL A 285 13.09 -9.52 9.20
N TYR A 286 13.43 -10.57 9.95
CA TYR A 286 14.81 -10.93 10.30
C TYR A 286 15.60 -11.52 9.12
N ASP A 287 14.91 -12.10 8.14
CA ASP A 287 15.51 -12.71 6.95
C ASP A 287 15.76 -11.67 5.85
N LEU A 288 14.93 -10.61 5.79
CA LEU A 288 15.02 -9.57 4.76
C LEU A 288 16.42 -8.93 4.61
N PRO A 289 17.19 -8.65 5.67
CA PRO A 289 18.56 -8.17 5.55
C PRO A 289 19.53 -9.10 4.83
N ALA A 290 19.29 -10.42 4.89
CA ALA A 290 20.15 -11.45 4.33
C ALA A 290 19.81 -11.81 2.88
N LEU A 291 18.71 -11.28 2.33
CA LEU A 291 18.35 -11.51 0.93
C LEU A 291 19.43 -10.95 -0.01
N GLU A 292 20.07 -11.84 -0.75
CA GLU A 292 21.01 -11.51 -1.82
C GLU A 292 20.25 -11.10 -3.08
N ILE A 293 20.13 -9.79 -3.29
CA ILE A 293 19.41 -9.21 -4.43
C ILE A 293 20.43 -8.75 -5.49
N PRO A 294 20.22 -9.07 -6.78
CA PRO A 294 21.13 -8.63 -7.84
C PRO A 294 21.42 -7.13 -7.80
N TYR A 295 22.70 -6.79 -7.78
CA TYR A 295 23.18 -5.43 -7.69
C TYR A 295 24.17 -5.11 -8.81
N SER A 296 23.83 -4.07 -9.55
CA SER A 296 24.79 -3.10 -10.10
C SER A 296 24.10 -1.73 -10.12
N PRO A 297 24.84 -0.62 -10.26
CA PRO A 297 24.29 0.73 -10.11
C PRO A 297 22.97 1.03 -10.86
N PRO A 298 22.74 0.53 -12.10
CA PRO A 298 21.49 0.78 -12.83
C PRO A 298 20.25 0.04 -12.31
N TYR A 299 20.42 -1.01 -11.47
CA TYR A 299 19.34 -1.93 -11.12
C TYR A 299 18.96 -1.92 -9.64
N SER A 300 19.91 -1.64 -8.75
CA SER A 300 19.68 -1.66 -7.30
C SER A 300 20.71 -0.80 -6.55
N SER A 301 20.61 -0.77 -5.23
CA SER A 301 21.63 -0.29 -4.30
C SER A 301 22.31 -1.47 -3.60
N THR A 302 23.48 -1.22 -2.98
CA THR A 302 24.22 -2.25 -2.20
C THR A 302 23.41 -2.86 -1.05
N ARG A 303 22.39 -2.13 -0.60
CA ARG A 303 21.30 -2.63 0.24
C ARG A 303 20.02 -2.29 -0.50
N ASP A 304 19.29 -3.28 -0.99
CA ASP A 304 18.00 -3.05 -1.64
C ASP A 304 16.97 -2.53 -0.62
N VAL A 305 15.87 -1.98 -1.14
CA VAL A 305 14.68 -1.56 -0.39
C VAL A 305 14.24 -2.61 0.63
N LEU A 306 14.19 -3.90 0.26
CA LEU A 306 13.79 -4.95 1.19
C LEU A 306 14.80 -5.14 2.33
N ASN A 307 16.10 -5.09 2.05
CA ASN A 307 17.12 -5.18 3.10
C ASN A 307 16.97 -3.99 4.08
N ILE A 308 16.79 -2.77 3.55
CA ILE A 308 16.59 -1.56 4.36
C ILE A 308 15.34 -1.70 5.23
N ALA A 309 14.22 -2.16 4.67
CA ALA A 309 12.98 -2.37 5.41
C ALA A 309 13.17 -3.38 6.55
N GLY A 310 13.87 -4.49 6.29
CA GLY A 310 14.25 -5.48 7.30
C GLY A 310 15.07 -4.88 8.44
N TYR A 311 16.12 -4.12 8.13
CA TYR A 311 16.92 -3.44 9.17
C TYR A 311 16.08 -2.50 10.04
N VAL A 312 15.18 -1.72 9.42
CA VAL A 312 14.31 -0.79 10.16
C VAL A 312 13.31 -1.55 11.03
N ALA A 313 12.69 -2.62 10.51
CA ALA A 313 11.76 -3.46 11.26
C ALA A 313 12.44 -4.13 12.47
N ILE A 314 13.63 -4.70 12.28
CA ILE A 314 14.42 -5.29 13.39
C ILE A 314 14.76 -4.23 14.44
N ASN A 315 15.11 -3.01 14.03
CA ASN A 315 15.38 -1.94 14.97
C ASN A 315 14.15 -1.54 15.79
N GLN A 316 12.95 -1.58 15.19
CA GLN A 316 11.69 -1.39 15.92
C GLN A 316 11.42 -2.54 16.90
N LEU A 317 11.54 -3.80 16.46
CA LEU A 317 11.31 -4.98 17.31
C LEU A 317 12.30 -5.07 18.48
N THR A 318 13.55 -4.65 18.27
CA THR A 318 14.60 -4.66 19.30
C THR A 318 14.68 -3.37 20.11
N ASN A 319 13.72 -2.45 19.93
CA ASN A 319 13.65 -1.15 20.61
C ASN A 319 14.98 -0.37 20.58
N LYS A 320 15.74 -0.47 19.48
CA LYS A 320 17.05 0.20 19.34
C LYS A 320 16.95 1.69 19.08
N LEU A 321 15.78 2.17 18.69
CA LEU A 321 15.47 3.56 18.40
C LEU A 321 14.23 3.96 19.21
N HIS A 322 14.38 4.89 20.14
CA HIS A 322 13.25 5.49 20.84
C HIS A 322 12.69 6.63 20.02
N THR A 323 11.38 6.62 19.77
CA THR A 323 10.68 7.69 19.07
C THR A 323 9.55 8.28 19.95
N ILE A 324 9.17 9.52 19.69
CA ILE A 324 8.08 10.21 20.39
C ILE A 324 7.35 11.16 19.42
N LYS A 325 6.02 11.21 19.48
CA LYS A 325 5.25 12.25 18.77
C LYS A 325 5.42 13.58 19.47
N ILE A 326 5.41 14.67 18.71
CA ILE A 326 5.46 16.04 19.28
C ILE A 326 4.42 16.23 20.39
N SER A 327 3.19 15.77 20.14
CA SER A 327 2.06 15.90 21.08
C SER A 327 2.29 15.22 22.43
N ASP A 328 3.21 14.26 22.46
CA ASP A 328 3.46 13.40 23.61
C ASP A 328 4.71 13.83 24.38
N ILE A 329 5.42 14.87 23.92
CA ILE A 329 6.57 15.45 24.63
C ILE A 329 6.06 16.15 25.91
N PRO A 330 6.56 15.78 27.10
CA PRO A 330 6.15 16.42 28.35
C PRO A 330 6.42 17.93 28.33
N MET A 331 5.47 18.73 28.84
CA MET A 331 5.58 20.19 28.81
C MET A 331 6.84 20.73 29.54
N GLU A 332 7.31 19.99 30.55
CA GLU A 332 8.56 20.29 31.27
C GLU A 332 9.82 20.12 30.41
N ASP A 333 9.80 19.20 29.44
CA ASP A 333 10.94 18.89 28.60
C ASP A 333 11.22 20.04 27.61
N TYR A 334 10.20 20.80 27.20
CA TYR A 334 10.38 22.01 26.39
C TYR A 334 11.28 23.06 27.05
N ARG A 335 11.41 23.06 28.38
CA ARG A 335 12.28 23.99 29.13
C ARG A 335 13.60 23.35 29.55
N ASN A 336 13.60 22.04 29.80
CA ASN A 336 14.69 21.36 30.50
C ASN A 336 15.53 20.44 29.60
N ALA A 337 14.95 19.92 28.52
CA ALA A 337 15.63 19.00 27.60
C ALA A 337 16.47 19.74 26.55
N ILE A 338 17.24 18.98 25.78
CA ILE A 338 18.00 19.47 24.63
C ILE A 338 17.28 19.03 23.36
N PHE A 339 16.93 20.00 22.53
CA PHE A 339 16.44 19.76 21.18
C PHE A 339 17.62 19.88 20.21
N LEU A 340 18.17 18.72 19.83
CA LEU A 340 19.34 18.58 18.99
C LEU A 340 18.96 18.52 17.52
N ASP A 341 19.42 19.51 16.77
CA ASP A 341 19.36 19.52 15.33
C ASP A 341 20.65 18.94 14.74
N ILE A 342 20.51 17.94 13.88
CA ILE A 342 21.61 17.21 13.25
C ILE A 342 21.78 17.53 11.75
N ARG A 343 21.07 18.54 11.25
CA ARG A 343 21.11 18.91 9.83
C ARG A 343 22.48 19.42 9.44
N GLU A 344 22.90 19.11 8.21
CA GLU A 344 24.04 19.79 7.61
C GLU A 344 23.72 21.28 7.37
N LYS A 345 24.72 22.15 7.43
CA LYS A 345 24.57 23.62 7.41
C LYS A 345 23.84 24.16 6.18
N ASP A 346 23.87 23.42 5.07
CA ASP A 346 23.23 23.76 3.79
C ASP A 346 21.76 23.34 3.70
N LYS A 347 21.22 22.61 4.70
CA LYS A 347 19.84 22.13 4.69
C LYS A 347 18.88 23.11 5.35
N LYS A 348 17.68 23.26 4.75
CA LYS A 348 16.59 24.08 5.32
C LYS A 348 16.11 23.50 6.65
N LEU A 349 15.64 24.37 7.56
CA LEU A 349 15.00 23.96 8.80
C LEU A 349 13.72 23.19 8.47
N THR A 350 13.59 22.03 9.09
CA THR A 350 12.42 21.17 8.97
C THR A 350 11.90 20.90 10.36
N GLY A 351 10.58 20.94 10.50
CA GLY A 351 9.90 20.69 11.74
C GLY A 351 9.44 21.94 12.48
N THR A 352 8.67 21.74 13.54
CA THR A 352 7.96 22.77 14.29
C THR A 352 8.68 23.19 15.56
N ILE A 353 9.58 22.34 16.07
CA ILE A 353 10.34 22.61 17.30
C ILE A 353 11.62 23.37 16.97
N ASN A 354 11.80 24.51 17.64
CA ASN A 354 13.05 25.26 17.58
C ASN A 354 14.16 24.49 18.31
N PRO A 355 15.30 24.21 17.65
CA PRO A 355 16.37 23.48 18.28
C PRO A 355 17.10 24.33 19.32
N THR A 356 17.50 23.70 20.42
CA THR A 356 18.35 24.30 21.45
C THR A 356 19.82 24.33 21.00
N ILE A 357 20.23 23.28 20.28
CA ILE A 357 21.60 23.08 19.83
C ILE A 357 21.57 22.56 18.39
N HIS A 358 22.47 23.08 17.54
CA HIS A 358 22.67 22.59 16.18
C HIS A 358 24.09 22.05 16.02
N ILE A 359 24.18 20.73 15.83
CA ILE A 359 25.44 20.01 15.58
C ILE A 359 25.20 19.11 14.37
N PRO A 360 25.72 19.45 13.17
CA PRO A 360 25.60 18.61 11.99
C PRO A 360 25.99 17.16 12.26
N LEU A 361 25.28 16.20 11.66
CA LEU A 361 25.55 14.77 11.87
C LEU A 361 27.01 14.42 11.55
N SER A 362 27.58 15.04 10.52
CA SER A 362 28.98 14.89 10.14
C SER A 362 29.98 15.33 11.24
N GLU A 363 29.61 16.29 12.08
CA GLU A 363 30.42 16.86 13.16
C GLU A 363 30.07 16.27 14.54
N LEU A 364 28.97 15.50 14.65
CA LEU A 364 28.38 15.07 15.92
C LEU A 364 29.36 14.34 16.84
N ARG A 365 30.19 13.46 16.28
CA ARG A 365 31.13 12.65 17.07
C ARG A 365 32.22 13.50 17.72
N ASP A 366 32.68 14.53 17.01
CA ASP A 366 33.76 15.42 17.50
C ASP A 366 33.24 16.46 18.49
N ARG A 367 31.94 16.78 18.40
CA ARG A 367 31.26 17.80 19.20
C ARG A 367 30.38 17.24 20.32
N LEU A 368 30.53 15.96 20.68
CA LEU A 368 29.75 15.30 21.74
C LEU A 368 29.80 16.02 23.10
N LYS A 369 30.92 16.68 23.42
CA LYS A 369 31.10 17.41 24.68
C LYS A 369 30.17 18.61 24.83
N GLU A 370 29.59 19.10 23.74
CA GLU A 370 28.61 20.18 23.75
C GLU A 370 27.22 19.72 24.20
N ILE A 371 26.98 18.40 24.25
CA ILE A 371 25.69 17.81 24.64
C ILE A 371 25.73 17.44 26.13
N PRO A 372 24.95 18.10 27.00
CA PRO A 372 24.87 17.76 28.42
C PRO A 372 24.36 16.33 28.62
N THR A 373 25.10 15.52 29.39
CA THR A 373 24.74 14.13 29.68
C THR A 373 23.66 13.97 30.76
N ASN A 374 23.37 15.04 31.51
CA ASN A 374 22.37 15.07 32.57
C ASN A 374 20.97 15.53 32.11
N LYS A 375 20.77 15.71 30.80
CA LYS A 375 19.51 16.15 30.21
C LYS A 375 19.01 15.12 29.20
N LYS A 376 17.69 15.03 29.05
CA LYS A 376 17.09 14.30 27.92
C LYS A 376 17.47 14.99 26.61
N VAL A 377 17.71 14.19 25.57
CA VAL A 377 18.04 14.69 24.23
C VAL A 377 16.95 14.26 23.27
N TYR A 378 16.35 15.22 22.58
CA TYR A 378 15.39 15.02 21.52
C TYR A 378 16.01 15.42 20.18
N ILE A 379 16.01 14.51 19.20
CA ILE A 379 16.53 14.82 17.85
C ILE A 379 15.38 15.39 17.02
N THR A 380 15.49 16.66 16.61
CA THR A 380 14.42 17.42 15.94
C THR A 380 14.36 17.23 14.42
N PHE A 381 15.17 16.33 13.85
CA PHE A 381 15.25 16.15 12.40
C PHE A 381 14.33 15.03 11.88
N ARG A 382 13.88 15.15 10.63
CA ARG A 382 12.94 14.23 9.98
C ARG A 382 13.38 12.77 10.14
N LYS A 383 12.45 11.92 10.60
CA LYS A 383 12.63 10.47 10.74
C LYS A 383 13.34 9.87 9.53
N GLY A 384 14.37 9.08 9.78
CA GLY A 384 15.18 8.47 8.73
C GLY A 384 16.56 8.03 9.23
N LEU A 385 17.46 7.79 8.28
CA LEU A 385 18.81 7.28 8.57
C LEU A 385 19.66 8.24 9.42
N GLY A 386 19.52 9.55 9.21
CA GLY A 386 20.26 10.58 9.94
C GLY A 386 19.97 10.53 11.44
N PRO A 387 18.70 10.72 11.88
CA PRO A 387 18.34 10.63 13.29
C PRO A 387 18.65 9.27 13.92
N TYR A 388 18.47 8.18 13.17
CA TYR A 388 18.91 6.86 13.63
C TYR A 388 20.42 6.84 13.94
N ASN A 389 21.27 7.26 12.99
CA ASN A 389 22.71 7.30 13.19
C ASN A 389 23.11 8.20 14.38
N ALA A 390 22.50 9.39 14.49
CA ALA A 390 22.72 10.27 15.63
C ALA A 390 22.36 9.59 16.95
N SER A 391 21.18 8.97 17.04
CA SER A 391 20.74 8.25 18.24
C SER A 391 21.72 7.13 18.63
N ARG A 392 22.29 6.41 17.65
CA ARG A 392 23.25 5.34 17.90
C ARG A 392 24.61 5.87 18.33
N ILE A 393 25.07 7.00 17.77
CA ILE A 393 26.29 7.69 18.21
C ILE A 393 26.12 8.14 19.66
N LEU A 394 24.99 8.76 19.99
CA LEU A 394 24.69 9.24 21.34
C LEU A 394 24.59 8.07 22.34
N ALA A 395 23.84 7.01 22.00
CA ALA A 395 23.68 5.83 22.85
C ALA A 395 25.03 5.13 23.14
N GLY A 396 25.90 5.02 22.12
CA GLY A 396 27.25 4.48 22.30
C GLY A 396 28.16 5.29 23.23
N ASN A 397 27.77 6.54 23.53
CA ASN A 397 28.46 7.44 24.46
C ASN A 397 27.64 7.69 25.74
N GLY A 398 26.66 6.83 26.04
CA GLY A 398 25.86 6.91 27.27
C GLY A 398 24.80 8.03 27.28
N ILE A 399 24.51 8.64 26.14
CA ILE A 399 23.48 9.68 26.01
C ILE A 399 22.21 9.03 25.43
N ASN A 400 21.15 8.99 26.23
CA ASN A 400 19.84 8.53 25.77
C ASN A 400 19.15 9.63 24.95
N ALA A 401 18.95 9.34 23.67
CA ALA A 401 18.29 10.25 22.74
C ALA A 401 17.01 9.64 22.17
N THR A 402 15.98 10.47 22.06
CA THR A 402 14.68 10.13 21.48
C THR A 402 14.50 10.91 20.17
N VAL A 403 14.09 10.24 19.10
CA VAL A 403 13.82 10.90 17.82
C VAL A 403 12.38 11.40 17.79
N ILE A 404 12.19 12.66 17.42
CA ILE A 404 10.84 13.23 17.31
C ILE A 404 10.21 12.77 15.99
N GLU A 405 8.96 12.32 16.06
CA GLU A 405 8.12 12.01 14.91
C GLU A 405 7.30 13.26 14.57
N GLU A 406 7.70 13.93 13.48
CA GLU A 406 7.01 15.07 12.86
C GLU A 406 6.63 14.79 11.41
#